data_AF-A0A0F9AN61-F1
#
_entry.id   AF-A0A0F9AN61-F1
#
_cell.length_a   1.000
_cell.length_b   1.000
_cell.length_c   1.000
_cell.angle_alpha   90.00
_cell.angle_beta   90.00
_cell.angle_gamma   90.00
#
_symmetry.space_group_name_H-M   'P 1'
#
loop_
_entity.id
_entity.type
_entity.pdbx_description
1 polymer ?
#
loop_
_entity_poly.entity_id
_entity_poly.type
_entity_poly.pdbx_seq_one_letter_code
_entity_poly.pdbx_strand_id
1 'polypeptide(L)'
;MVAAARVVADFDCEEKTLEECAVGCAYRGAECACANIARACTTAWLAAAEILVDWPQRLDAFLEAFQRIDKHKTTSTGVGRRFGTLLRHAARLEDLGHTSPAEVLRQYLLERYDGGHLSGKVCLFKKPKDRLALRKRTWVTQTSAAQTLGLRHGAIASLIEREILTGKLHSAGANGRRVGLVRRQSVDALGRDLQDALDVKTAASRLGIGRHAVLELIHRGVLPRAVRTAKGWQIPRGSVAELESVYQQLPSGKPTASRWLSLRQATRQFGPSGLTLGGLIEFILTGELTARMADPQRRLNGIAVSQADLTSLASKIRNARNQVRGYPIHQLAKVLFTGRPVKPTALNKWIAAGLLKAREIGRARIVSSEEVERFRSEYCLADEACRLLEISRSTLSRWEVEGRIRPVYGKRVTPSAGFSLYRREDLTKISRRRNSRRSN
;
A
#
# COMPACT_ATOMS: atom_id res chain seq x y z
N MET A 1 32.88 -38.28 9.39
CA MET A 1 32.18 -37.12 9.98
C MET A 1 32.92 -36.50 11.16
N VAL A 2 33.40 -37.27 12.15
CA VAL A 2 34.32 -36.75 13.20
C VAL A 2 35.55 -36.06 12.60
N ALA A 3 36.13 -36.62 11.52
CA ALA A 3 37.20 -35.98 10.75
C ALA A 3 36.79 -34.64 10.10
N ALA A 4 35.54 -34.50 9.64
CA ALA A 4 35.04 -33.26 9.06
C ALA A 4 34.74 -32.19 10.13
N ALA A 5 34.28 -32.61 11.31
CA ALA A 5 34.13 -31.73 12.46
C ALA A 5 35.48 -31.20 12.95
N ARG A 6 36.52 -32.05 12.93
CA ARG A 6 37.91 -31.65 13.24
C ARG A 6 38.44 -30.61 12.26
N VAL A 7 38.21 -30.84 10.96
CA VAL A 7 38.55 -29.89 9.90
C VAL A 7 37.84 -28.55 10.07
N VAL A 8 36.57 -28.52 10.47
CA VAL A 8 35.82 -27.25 10.71
C VAL A 8 36.32 -26.52 11.96
N ALA A 9 36.68 -27.23 13.03
CA ALA A 9 37.23 -26.63 14.25
C ALA A 9 38.63 -26.02 14.04
N ASP A 10 39.44 -26.60 13.15
CA ASP A 10 40.76 -26.09 12.80
C ASP A 10 40.70 -24.81 11.92
N PHE A 11 39.54 -24.43 11.36
CA PHE A 11 39.43 -23.34 10.37
C PHE A 11 39.11 -21.94 10.91
N ASP A 12 38.56 -21.80 12.12
CA ASP A 12 38.36 -20.48 12.75
C ASP A 12 39.58 -20.02 13.57
N CYS A 13 40.54 -20.93 13.81
CA CYS A 13 41.89 -20.57 14.24
C CYS A 13 42.74 -20.38 12.99
N GLU A 14 42.67 -19.20 12.34
CA GLU A 14 43.74 -18.80 11.41
C GLU A 14 45.08 -19.01 12.11
N GLU A 15 45.97 -19.67 11.38
CA GLU A 15 47.26 -20.27 11.73
C GLU A 15 48.30 -19.28 12.32
N LYS A 16 47.91 -18.49 13.32
CA LYS A 16 48.83 -18.00 14.34
C LYS A 16 49.02 -19.17 15.28
N THR A 17 50.16 -19.83 15.14
CA THR A 17 50.60 -20.92 16.02
C THR A 17 50.28 -20.54 17.46
N LEU A 18 49.63 -21.44 18.20
CA LEU A 18 49.37 -21.32 19.64
C LEU A 18 50.65 -20.95 20.42
N GLU A 19 51.83 -21.29 19.87
CA GLU A 19 53.14 -20.89 20.36
C GLU A 19 53.39 -19.36 20.33
N GLU A 20 52.99 -18.63 19.28
CA GLU A 20 53.16 -17.18 19.21
C GLU A 20 52.24 -16.42 20.20
N CYS A 21 51.04 -16.94 20.45
CA CYS A 21 50.14 -16.38 21.46
C CYS A 21 50.59 -16.69 22.90
N ALA A 22 51.26 -17.82 23.13
CA ALA A 22 51.78 -18.20 24.45
C ALA A 22 52.95 -17.31 24.90
N VAL A 23 53.83 -16.90 23.97
CA VAL A 23 54.99 -16.05 24.29
C VAL A 23 54.60 -14.59 24.56
N GLY A 24 53.52 -14.09 23.94
CA GLY A 24 53.04 -12.72 24.14
C GLY A 24 52.22 -12.47 25.41
N CYS A 25 51.61 -13.50 26.02
CA CYS A 25 50.70 -13.34 27.16
C CYS A 25 51.39 -13.21 28.53
N ALA A 26 52.70 -13.46 28.63
CA ALA A 26 53.40 -13.44 29.91
C ALA A 26 53.60 -12.04 30.53
N TYR A 27 53.37 -10.95 29.78
CA TYR A 27 53.87 -9.62 30.17
C TYR A 27 52.84 -8.51 30.40
N ARG A 28 51.53 -8.75 30.24
CA ARG A 28 50.49 -7.78 30.64
C ARG A 28 49.30 -8.54 31.16
N GLY A 29 48.70 -8.07 32.26
CA GLY A 29 47.45 -8.59 32.84
C GLY A 29 46.23 -8.40 31.92
N ALA A 30 46.31 -8.91 30.70
CA ALA A 30 45.24 -9.04 29.76
C ALA A 30 44.55 -10.37 30.04
N GLU A 31 43.32 -10.31 30.53
CA GLU A 31 42.43 -11.46 30.47
C GLU A 31 42.45 -12.03 29.05
N CYS A 32 42.88 -13.29 29.01
CA CYS A 32 43.72 -13.82 27.96
C CYS A 32 42.89 -14.14 26.71
N ALA A 33 43.27 -13.60 25.55
CA ALA A 33 42.64 -13.91 24.25
C ALA A 33 42.56 -15.43 23.98
N CYS A 34 43.50 -16.20 24.52
CA CYS A 34 43.51 -17.67 24.45
C CYS A 34 42.30 -18.32 25.14
N ALA A 35 41.82 -17.78 26.27
CA ALA A 35 40.65 -18.30 26.97
C ALA A 35 39.36 -18.09 26.15
N ASN A 36 39.27 -16.99 25.40
CA ASN A 36 38.16 -16.73 24.49
C ASN A 36 38.17 -17.67 23.28
N ILE A 37 39.35 -17.99 22.74
CA ILE A 37 39.51 -18.96 21.64
C ILE A 37 39.10 -20.37 22.09
N ALA A 38 39.57 -20.82 23.27
CA ALA A 38 39.22 -22.14 23.80
C ALA A 38 37.71 -22.28 24.07
N ARG A 39 37.07 -21.24 24.61
CA ARG A 39 35.61 -21.19 24.79
C ARG A 39 34.87 -21.24 23.46
N ALA A 40 35.29 -20.44 22.47
CA ALA A 40 34.71 -20.43 21.14
C ALA A 40 34.81 -21.81 20.45
N CYS A 41 35.97 -22.46 20.55
CA CYS A 41 36.19 -23.81 20.01
C CYS A 41 35.27 -24.84 20.69
N THR A 42 35.16 -24.81 22.02
CA THR A 42 34.26 -25.71 22.77
C THR A 42 32.79 -25.52 22.34
N THR A 43 32.34 -24.27 22.20
CA THR A 43 30.98 -23.96 21.73
C THR A 43 30.75 -24.43 20.29
N ALA A 44 31.73 -24.27 19.40
CA ALA A 44 31.66 -24.74 18.02
C ALA A 44 31.53 -26.27 17.94
N TRP A 45 32.28 -27.01 18.76
CA TRP A 45 32.18 -28.47 18.85
C TRP A 45 30.83 -28.95 19.36
N LEU A 46 30.29 -28.33 20.40
CA LEU A 46 28.96 -28.66 20.92
C LEU A 46 27.87 -28.37 19.88
N ALA A 47 27.95 -27.24 19.19
CA ALA A 47 27.02 -26.90 18.11
C ALA A 47 27.13 -27.88 16.93
N ALA A 48 28.35 -28.28 16.56
CA ALA A 48 28.56 -29.29 15.54
C ALA A 48 27.96 -30.63 15.97
N ALA A 49 28.22 -31.09 17.20
CA ALA A 49 27.65 -32.32 17.74
C ALA A 49 26.11 -32.28 17.72
N GLU A 50 25.50 -31.18 18.15
CA GLU A 50 24.04 -31.00 18.09
C GLU A 50 23.49 -31.10 16.66
N ILE A 51 24.18 -30.50 15.68
CA ILE A 51 23.81 -30.63 14.27
C ILE A 51 23.87 -32.09 13.79
N LEU A 52 24.81 -32.88 14.32
CA LEU A 52 24.98 -34.27 13.92
C LEU A 52 23.98 -35.23 14.58
N VAL A 53 23.42 -34.89 15.73
CA VAL A 53 22.44 -35.74 16.46
C VAL A 53 21.19 -36.01 15.62
N ASP A 54 20.73 -35.02 14.85
CA ASP A 54 19.52 -35.09 14.04
C ASP A 54 19.79 -34.53 12.64
N TRP A 55 20.76 -35.17 11.98
CA TRP A 55 21.18 -34.86 10.62
C TRP A 55 20.19 -35.45 9.59
N PRO A 56 19.78 -34.70 8.54
CA PRO A 56 20.21 -33.34 8.16
C PRO A 56 19.36 -32.19 8.74
N GLN A 57 18.30 -32.48 9.50
CA GLN A 57 17.27 -31.52 9.92
C GLN A 57 17.83 -30.38 10.77
N ARG A 58 18.75 -30.68 11.69
CA ARG A 58 19.42 -29.66 12.51
C ARG A 58 20.34 -28.77 11.70
N LEU A 59 20.95 -29.27 10.62
CA LEU A 59 21.72 -28.42 9.71
C LEU A 59 20.79 -27.43 9.00
N ASP A 60 19.63 -27.88 8.53
CA ASP A 60 18.64 -26.98 7.90
C ASP A 60 18.18 -25.87 8.86
N ALA A 61 17.86 -26.23 10.11
CA ALA A 61 17.49 -25.27 11.15
C ALA A 61 18.63 -24.29 11.44
N PHE A 62 19.87 -24.78 11.51
CA PHE A 62 21.06 -23.94 11.64
C PHE A 62 21.18 -22.98 10.46
N LEU A 63 21.01 -23.43 9.21
CA LEU A 63 21.11 -22.58 8.02
C LEU A 63 20.05 -21.48 8.02
N GLU A 64 18.84 -21.78 8.49
CA GLU A 64 17.78 -20.79 8.66
C GLU A 64 18.10 -19.73 9.70
N ALA A 65 18.71 -20.11 10.82
CA ALA A 65 19.17 -19.17 11.84
C ALA A 65 20.37 -18.35 11.31
N PHE A 66 21.34 -19.03 10.69
CA PHE A 66 22.60 -18.47 10.23
C PHE A 66 22.43 -17.39 9.16
N GLN A 67 21.41 -17.51 8.30
CA GLN A 67 21.12 -16.49 7.29
C GLN A 67 20.51 -15.20 7.88
N ARG A 68 19.93 -15.25 9.10
CA ARG A 68 19.32 -14.10 9.78
C ARG A 68 20.33 -13.25 10.55
N ILE A 69 21.50 -13.81 10.87
CA ILE A 69 22.57 -13.08 11.54
C ILE A 69 23.06 -11.96 10.62
N ASP A 70 23.02 -10.73 11.13
CA ASP A 70 23.55 -9.56 10.44
C ASP A 70 25.07 -9.70 10.30
N LYS A 71 25.53 -9.66 9.05
CA LYS A 71 26.94 -9.75 8.69
C LYS A 71 27.36 -8.37 8.22
N HIS A 72 28.47 -7.84 8.73
CA HIS A 72 29.01 -6.50 8.43
C HIS A 72 29.31 -6.28 6.94
N LYS A 73 28.28 -6.11 6.10
CA LYS A 73 28.40 -5.93 4.66
C LYS A 73 27.35 -4.96 4.12
N THR A 74 27.80 -4.11 3.19
CA THR A 74 27.07 -2.98 2.58
C THR A 74 25.87 -3.33 1.68
N THR A 75 25.56 -4.60 1.48
CA THR A 75 24.56 -5.04 0.49
C THR A 75 23.82 -6.25 1.05
N SER A 76 22.49 -6.20 0.90
CA SER A 76 21.50 -7.03 1.60
C SER A 76 21.25 -8.41 0.98
N THR A 77 21.76 -8.68 -0.23
CA THR A 77 21.41 -9.85 -1.03
C THR A 77 22.61 -10.67 -1.50
N GLY A 78 22.41 -11.98 -1.66
CA GLY A 78 23.37 -12.88 -2.28
C GLY A 78 23.83 -14.03 -1.38
N VAL A 79 24.00 -15.19 -2.02
CA VAL A 79 24.32 -16.47 -1.38
C VAL A 79 25.63 -16.39 -0.57
N GLY A 80 26.70 -15.85 -1.15
CA GLY A 80 27.98 -15.71 -0.45
C GLY A 80 27.95 -14.73 0.73
N ARG A 81 26.99 -13.81 0.78
CA ARG A 81 26.82 -12.92 1.94
C ARG A 81 26.11 -13.64 3.08
N ARG A 82 25.07 -14.41 2.77
CA ARG A 82 24.29 -15.16 3.74
C ARG A 82 25.02 -16.37 4.30
N PHE A 83 25.88 -17.01 3.52
CA PHE A 83 26.58 -18.22 3.95
C PHE A 83 28.10 -18.08 4.12
N GLY A 84 28.70 -16.95 3.76
CA GLY A 84 30.14 -16.72 3.96
C GLY A 84 31.03 -17.79 3.29
N THR A 85 31.97 -18.35 4.05
CA THR A 85 32.88 -19.42 3.62
C THR A 85 32.27 -20.82 3.70
N LEU A 86 31.11 -20.99 4.34
CA LEU A 86 30.46 -22.30 4.56
C LEU A 86 30.31 -23.11 3.28
N LEU A 87 29.92 -22.46 2.17
CA LEU A 87 29.74 -23.13 0.88
C LEU A 87 31.06 -23.60 0.27
N ARG A 88 32.17 -22.89 0.55
CA ARG A 88 33.50 -23.31 0.11
C ARG A 88 33.99 -24.49 0.96
N HIS A 89 33.74 -24.47 2.27
CA HIS A 89 34.08 -25.58 3.15
C HIS A 89 33.34 -26.85 2.75
N ALA A 90 32.03 -26.75 2.47
CA ALA A 90 31.25 -27.88 1.99
C ALA A 90 31.75 -28.41 0.64
N ALA A 91 32.10 -27.53 -0.31
CA ALA A 91 32.68 -27.93 -1.59
C ALA A 91 34.04 -28.64 -1.41
N ARG A 92 34.90 -28.12 -0.52
CA ARG A 92 36.21 -28.74 -0.21
C ARG A 92 36.03 -30.12 0.42
N LEU A 93 35.08 -30.28 1.35
CA LEU A 93 34.76 -31.59 1.94
C LEU A 93 34.27 -32.58 0.88
N GLU A 94 33.45 -32.12 -0.07
CA GLU A 94 33.02 -32.95 -1.20
C GLU A 94 34.21 -33.43 -2.05
N ASP A 95 35.18 -32.54 -2.33
CA ASP A 95 36.38 -32.88 -3.08
C ASP A 95 37.28 -33.88 -2.33
N LEU A 96 37.21 -33.91 -0.99
CA LEU A 96 37.86 -34.90 -0.13
C LEU A 96 37.06 -36.23 0.01
N GLY A 97 35.95 -36.39 -0.73
CA GLY A 97 35.12 -37.58 -0.69
C GLY A 97 33.99 -37.56 0.35
N HIS A 98 33.83 -36.46 1.10
CA HIS A 98 32.73 -36.27 2.05
C HIS A 98 31.57 -35.49 1.40
N THR A 99 30.75 -36.18 0.62
CA THR A 99 29.70 -35.54 -0.22
C THR A 99 28.49 -35.02 0.57
N SER A 100 28.18 -35.64 1.71
CA SER A 100 26.92 -35.39 2.44
C SER A 100 26.68 -33.92 2.81
N PRO A 101 27.64 -33.15 3.37
CA PRO A 101 27.40 -31.73 3.68
C PRO A 101 27.09 -30.88 2.44
N ALA A 102 27.78 -31.14 1.32
CA ALA A 102 27.52 -30.43 0.07
C ALA A 102 26.15 -30.77 -0.52
N GLU A 103 25.72 -32.03 -0.41
CA GLU A 103 24.39 -32.48 -0.85
C GLU A 103 23.26 -31.81 -0.06
N VAL A 104 23.34 -31.80 1.27
CA VAL A 104 22.33 -31.13 2.13
C VAL A 104 22.29 -29.63 1.85
N LEU A 105 23.45 -28.97 1.74
CA LEU A 105 23.49 -27.54 1.38
C LEU A 105 22.93 -27.26 -0.02
N ARG A 106 23.22 -28.12 -1.02
CA ARG A 106 22.63 -27.99 -2.35
C ARG A 106 21.11 -28.11 -2.28
N GLN A 107 20.59 -29.10 -1.55
CA GLN A 107 19.16 -29.33 -1.37
C GLN A 107 18.49 -28.12 -0.71
N TYR A 108 19.02 -27.64 0.41
CA TYR A 108 18.54 -26.45 1.11
C TYR A 108 18.50 -25.22 0.18
N LEU A 109 19.58 -24.98 -0.58
CA LEU A 109 19.67 -23.85 -1.50
C LEU A 109 18.67 -23.94 -2.66
N LEU A 110 18.33 -25.15 -3.12
CA LEU A 110 17.37 -25.35 -4.21
C LEU A 110 15.93 -25.21 -3.74
N GLU A 111 15.63 -25.68 -2.54
CA GLU A 111 14.26 -25.81 -2.04
C GLU A 111 13.79 -24.62 -1.20
N ARG A 112 14.65 -24.12 -0.32
CA ARG A 112 14.28 -23.20 0.76
C ARG A 112 14.87 -21.82 0.61
N TYR A 113 16.09 -21.70 0.07
CA TYR A 113 16.79 -20.43 0.01
C TYR A 113 16.10 -19.39 -0.88
N ASP A 114 15.75 -18.25 -0.27
CA ASP A 114 15.09 -17.12 -0.93
C ASP A 114 15.83 -15.78 -0.76
N GLY A 115 17.06 -15.79 -0.23
CA GLY A 115 17.84 -14.59 0.07
C GLY A 115 18.61 -13.97 -1.12
N GLY A 116 18.45 -14.48 -2.34
CA GLY A 116 19.09 -13.93 -3.53
C GLY A 116 19.25 -14.88 -4.72
N HIS A 117 19.92 -14.40 -5.76
CA HIS A 117 20.14 -15.18 -6.98
C HIS A 117 21.13 -16.34 -6.75
N LEU A 118 20.64 -17.57 -6.91
CA LEU A 118 21.47 -18.76 -6.99
C LEU A 118 21.94 -18.96 -8.45
N SER A 119 23.26 -19.00 -8.66
CA SER A 119 23.86 -19.15 -10.00
C SER A 119 24.83 -20.32 -10.04
N GLY A 120 25.13 -20.83 -11.25
CA GLY A 120 26.16 -21.85 -11.46
C GLY A 120 27.59 -21.39 -11.16
N LYS A 121 27.78 -20.12 -10.75
CA LYS A 121 29.06 -19.60 -10.25
C LYS A 121 29.30 -19.94 -8.78
N VAL A 122 28.26 -20.36 -8.04
CA VAL A 122 28.41 -20.84 -6.67
C VAL A 122 29.19 -22.17 -6.70
N CYS A 123 30.18 -22.32 -5.82
CA CYS A 123 31.11 -23.47 -5.82
C CYS A 123 30.41 -24.83 -5.82
N LEU A 124 29.29 -24.95 -5.09
CA LEU A 124 28.47 -26.16 -5.03
C LEU A 124 27.76 -26.54 -6.33
N PHE A 125 27.71 -25.64 -7.32
CA PHE A 125 27.02 -25.85 -8.60
C PHE A 125 27.96 -25.72 -9.80
N LYS A 126 29.26 -25.99 -9.62
CA LYS A 126 30.24 -25.96 -10.72
C LYS A 126 30.11 -27.18 -11.64
N LYS A 127 29.83 -28.37 -11.10
CA LYS A 127 29.73 -29.61 -11.89
C LYS A 127 28.49 -29.55 -12.81
N PRO A 128 28.54 -30.10 -14.04
CA PRO A 128 27.42 -30.05 -14.98
C PRO A 128 26.10 -30.62 -14.44
N LYS A 129 26.17 -31.74 -13.69
CA LYS A 129 24.99 -32.36 -13.06
C LYS A 129 24.26 -31.41 -12.11
N ASP A 130 25.01 -30.66 -11.30
CA ASP A 130 24.45 -29.76 -10.29
C ASP A 130 23.87 -28.49 -10.94
N ARG A 131 24.47 -28.04 -12.05
CA ARG A 131 23.90 -26.93 -12.85
C ARG A 131 22.52 -27.26 -13.42
N LEU A 132 22.26 -28.52 -13.78
CA LEU A 132 20.94 -28.94 -14.22
C LEU A 132 19.93 -28.88 -13.07
N ALA A 133 20.34 -29.19 -11.84
CA ALA A 133 19.48 -29.09 -10.66
C ALA A 133 19.00 -27.64 -10.40
N LEU A 134 19.79 -26.61 -10.73
CA LEU A 134 19.37 -25.20 -10.65
C LEU A 134 18.11 -24.89 -11.48
N ARG A 135 17.82 -25.68 -12.51
CA ARG A 135 16.58 -25.54 -13.30
C ARG A 135 15.34 -26.01 -12.54
N LYS A 136 15.50 -26.83 -11.50
CA LYS A 136 14.41 -27.37 -10.67
C LYS A 136 14.17 -26.58 -9.37
N ARG A 137 14.94 -25.52 -9.12
CA ARG A 137 14.81 -24.71 -7.90
C ARG A 137 13.40 -24.15 -7.69
N THR A 138 13.00 -24.09 -6.42
CA THR A 138 11.71 -23.55 -5.97
C THR A 138 11.60 -22.05 -6.22
N TRP A 139 12.68 -21.30 -5.99
CA TRP A 139 12.69 -19.84 -6.11
C TRP A 139 13.38 -19.39 -7.40
N VAL A 140 12.68 -18.63 -8.24
CA VAL A 140 13.21 -18.06 -9.48
C VAL A 140 13.37 -16.55 -9.35
N THR A 141 14.34 -15.98 -10.08
CA THR A 141 14.53 -14.52 -10.08
C THR A 141 13.40 -13.80 -10.80
N GLN A 142 13.17 -12.53 -10.46
CA GLN A 142 12.24 -11.66 -11.20
C GLN A 142 12.50 -11.67 -12.71
N THR A 143 13.78 -11.63 -13.14
CA THR A 143 14.14 -11.67 -14.56
C THR A 143 13.70 -12.97 -15.22
N SER A 144 13.94 -14.11 -14.56
CA SER A 144 13.51 -15.42 -15.06
C SER A 144 11.98 -15.52 -15.11
N ALA A 145 11.28 -15.07 -14.07
CA ALA A 145 9.83 -15.07 -14.02
C ALA A 145 9.22 -14.17 -15.11
N ALA A 146 9.78 -12.98 -15.32
CA ALA A 146 9.37 -12.05 -16.37
C ALA A 146 9.52 -12.66 -17.76
N GLN A 147 10.64 -13.34 -18.02
CA GLN A 147 10.87 -14.03 -19.28
C GLN A 147 9.87 -15.18 -19.48
N THR A 148 9.66 -16.02 -18.46
CA THR A 148 8.70 -17.14 -18.51
C THR A 148 7.27 -16.66 -18.80
N LEU A 149 6.86 -15.53 -18.22
CA LEU A 149 5.51 -14.99 -18.38
C LEU A 149 5.35 -14.02 -19.57
N GLY A 150 6.43 -13.70 -20.29
CA GLY A 150 6.41 -12.68 -21.35
C GLY A 150 6.06 -11.27 -20.84
N LEU A 151 6.53 -10.91 -19.64
CA LEU A 151 6.25 -9.64 -18.97
C LEU A 151 7.48 -8.73 -18.90
N ARG A 152 7.24 -7.44 -18.64
CA ARG A 152 8.31 -6.51 -18.28
C ARG A 152 8.81 -6.81 -16.87
N HIS A 153 10.10 -6.63 -16.62
CA HIS A 153 10.72 -6.88 -15.32
C HIS A 153 10.02 -6.17 -14.16
N GLY A 154 9.67 -4.88 -14.33
CA GLY A 154 8.98 -4.10 -13.30
C GLY A 154 7.57 -4.60 -12.97
N ALA A 155 6.92 -5.36 -13.88
CA ALA A 155 5.59 -5.91 -13.62
C ALA A 155 5.63 -6.99 -12.54
N ILE A 156 6.71 -7.78 -12.44
CA ILE A 156 6.80 -8.87 -11.45
C ILE A 156 6.74 -8.33 -10.02
N ALA A 157 7.40 -7.20 -9.74
CA ALA A 157 7.32 -6.57 -8.42
C ALA A 157 5.86 -6.19 -8.05
N SER A 158 5.14 -5.56 -8.98
CA SER A 158 3.73 -5.21 -8.78
C SER A 158 2.84 -6.45 -8.61
N LEU A 159 3.13 -7.57 -9.28
CA LEU A 159 2.38 -8.82 -9.11
C LEU A 159 2.63 -9.47 -7.73
N ILE A 160 3.82 -9.32 -7.16
CA ILE A 160 4.12 -9.78 -5.79
C ILE A 160 3.39 -8.89 -4.77
N GLU A 161 3.41 -7.57 -4.96
CA GLU A 161 2.72 -6.62 -4.06
C GLU A 161 1.20 -6.80 -4.07
N ARG A 162 0.63 -7.24 -5.20
CA ARG A 162 -0.79 -7.59 -5.35
C ARG A 162 -1.10 -9.03 -4.91
N GLU A 163 -0.12 -9.74 -4.37
CA GLU A 163 -0.23 -11.13 -3.91
C GLU A 163 -0.66 -12.15 -4.99
N ILE A 164 -0.57 -11.78 -6.28
CA ILE A 164 -0.85 -12.67 -7.40
C ILE A 164 0.29 -13.68 -7.57
N LEU A 165 1.52 -13.21 -7.33
CA LEU A 165 2.72 -14.04 -7.31
C LEU A 165 3.24 -14.18 -5.88
N THR A 166 3.47 -15.42 -5.44
CA THR A 166 4.12 -15.66 -4.14
C THR A 166 5.61 -15.37 -4.27
N GLY A 167 6.06 -14.25 -3.71
CA GLY A 167 7.43 -13.79 -3.84
C GLY A 167 7.94 -12.99 -2.65
N LYS A 168 9.25 -12.75 -2.62
CA LYS A 168 9.91 -11.85 -1.67
C LYS A 168 10.62 -10.74 -2.43
N LEU A 169 10.48 -9.51 -1.94
CA LEU A 169 11.14 -8.32 -2.47
C LEU A 169 12.16 -7.81 -1.45
N HIS A 170 13.37 -7.52 -1.93
CA HIS A 170 14.45 -6.93 -1.15
C HIS A 170 14.94 -5.65 -1.83
N SER A 171 15.23 -4.63 -1.02
CA SER A 171 15.91 -3.43 -1.51
C SER A 171 17.36 -3.76 -1.86
N ALA A 172 17.80 -3.35 -3.04
CA ALA A 172 19.14 -3.56 -3.57
C ALA A 172 19.85 -2.23 -3.81
N GLY A 173 20.58 -1.75 -2.80
CA GLY A 173 21.34 -0.51 -2.85
C GLY A 173 20.51 0.75 -2.53
N ALA A 174 21.19 1.90 -2.51
CA ALA A 174 20.61 3.19 -2.08
C ALA A 174 19.57 3.76 -3.05
N ASN A 175 19.63 3.41 -4.34
CA ASN A 175 18.80 4.03 -5.39
C ASN A 175 17.38 3.45 -5.49
N GLY A 176 16.86 2.83 -4.42
CA GLY A 176 15.52 2.24 -4.41
C GLY A 176 15.31 1.08 -5.39
N ARG A 177 16.38 0.52 -5.99
CA ARG A 177 16.27 -0.68 -6.83
C ARG A 177 15.78 -1.83 -5.97
N ARG A 178 14.89 -2.65 -6.51
CA ARG A 178 14.36 -3.83 -5.82
C ARG A 178 14.75 -5.06 -6.60
N VAL A 179 15.18 -6.08 -5.88
CA VAL A 179 15.40 -7.43 -6.41
C VAL A 179 14.43 -8.35 -5.70
N GLY A 180 13.91 -9.32 -6.41
CA GLY A 180 12.98 -10.26 -5.85
C GLY A 180 13.18 -11.67 -6.36
N LEU A 181 12.68 -12.61 -5.57
CA LEU A 181 12.50 -13.98 -5.96
C LEU A 181 11.01 -14.33 -5.90
N VAL A 182 10.60 -15.22 -6.77
CA VAL A 182 9.22 -15.69 -6.88
C VAL A 182 9.23 -17.21 -6.84
N ARG A 183 8.22 -17.82 -6.20
CA ARG A 183 8.03 -19.26 -6.26
C ARG A 183 7.71 -19.69 -7.70
N ARG A 184 8.47 -20.64 -8.22
CA ARG A 184 8.29 -21.24 -9.55
C ARG A 184 6.85 -21.73 -9.76
N GLN A 185 6.31 -22.48 -8.81
CA GLN A 185 4.94 -22.98 -8.88
C GLN A 185 3.90 -21.86 -9.11
N SER A 186 4.10 -20.70 -8.48
CA SER A 186 3.22 -19.53 -8.64
C SER A 186 3.38 -18.90 -10.03
N VAL A 187 4.60 -18.84 -10.56
CA VAL A 187 4.87 -18.42 -11.95
C VAL A 187 4.23 -19.38 -12.94
N ASP A 188 4.38 -20.69 -12.75
CA ASP A 188 3.82 -21.71 -13.66
C ASP A 188 2.28 -21.73 -13.60
N ALA A 189 1.69 -21.55 -12.42
CA ALA A 189 0.24 -21.40 -12.26
C ALA A 189 -0.28 -20.18 -13.02
N LEU A 190 0.34 -19.00 -12.81
CA LEU A 190 -0.04 -17.79 -13.55
C LEU A 190 0.20 -17.95 -15.06
N GLY A 191 1.27 -18.65 -15.46
CA GLY A 191 1.54 -18.96 -16.86
C GLY A 191 0.40 -19.73 -17.52
N ARG A 192 -0.13 -20.76 -16.85
CA ARG A 192 -1.30 -21.52 -17.31
C ARG A 192 -2.56 -20.65 -17.37
N ASP A 193 -2.79 -19.82 -16.36
CA ASP A 193 -3.93 -18.90 -16.34
C ASP A 193 -3.88 -17.86 -17.48
N LEU A 194 -2.67 -17.44 -17.87
CA LEU A 194 -2.46 -16.50 -18.97
C LEU A 194 -2.57 -17.15 -20.36
N GLN A 195 -2.37 -18.47 -20.48
CA GLN A 195 -2.57 -19.18 -21.74
C GLN A 195 -4.04 -19.17 -22.17
N ASP A 196 -4.96 -19.24 -21.20
CA ASP A 196 -6.40 -19.19 -21.44
C ASP A 196 -7.02 -17.83 -21.09
N ALA A 197 -6.20 -16.78 -20.93
CA ALA A 197 -6.69 -15.46 -20.58
C ALA A 197 -7.47 -14.80 -21.73
N LEU A 198 -8.44 -13.97 -21.34
CA LEU A 198 -9.20 -13.13 -22.25
C LEU A 198 -8.49 -11.80 -22.45
N ASP A 199 -8.48 -11.31 -23.68
CA ASP A 199 -8.17 -9.91 -23.93
C ASP A 199 -9.32 -8.99 -23.45
N VAL A 200 -9.06 -7.69 -23.41
CA VAL A 200 -10.05 -6.70 -22.94
C VAL A 200 -11.31 -6.70 -23.80
N LYS A 201 -11.19 -6.94 -25.11
CA LYS A 201 -12.33 -6.95 -26.03
C LYS A 201 -13.25 -8.13 -25.72
N THR A 202 -12.69 -9.31 -25.55
CA THR A 202 -13.40 -10.56 -25.26
C THR A 202 -14.00 -10.51 -23.86
N ALA A 203 -13.27 -10.02 -22.87
CA ALA A 203 -13.79 -9.79 -21.53
C ALA A 203 -14.94 -8.76 -21.51
N ALA A 204 -14.85 -7.69 -22.30
CA ALA A 204 -15.92 -6.69 -22.44
C ALA A 204 -17.20 -7.30 -23.02
N SER A 205 -17.07 -8.06 -24.12
CA SER A 205 -18.19 -8.82 -24.69
C SER A 205 -18.76 -9.83 -23.69
N ARG A 206 -17.89 -10.55 -22.96
CA ARG A 206 -18.29 -11.54 -21.95
C ARG A 206 -19.02 -10.92 -20.76
N LEU A 207 -18.56 -9.79 -20.24
CA LEU A 207 -19.21 -9.11 -19.12
C LEU A 207 -20.41 -8.24 -19.55
N GLY A 208 -20.61 -8.04 -20.85
CA GLY A 208 -21.68 -7.20 -21.40
C GLY A 208 -21.44 -5.70 -21.17
N ILE A 209 -20.20 -5.25 -21.08
CA ILE A 209 -19.82 -3.85 -20.80
C ILE A 209 -18.82 -3.31 -21.84
N GLY A 210 -18.55 -2.01 -21.84
CA GLY A 210 -17.57 -1.41 -22.74
C GLY A 210 -16.11 -1.72 -22.36
N ARG A 211 -15.18 -1.65 -23.33
CA ARG A 211 -13.73 -1.89 -23.10
C ARG A 211 -13.14 -0.97 -22.03
N HIS A 212 -13.51 0.31 -22.03
CA HIS A 212 -13.07 1.27 -21.00
C HIS A 212 -13.53 0.88 -19.60
N ALA A 213 -14.75 0.35 -19.48
CA ALA A 213 -15.29 -0.14 -18.23
C ALA A 213 -14.50 -1.36 -17.70
N VAL A 214 -14.09 -2.29 -18.57
CA VAL A 214 -13.21 -3.40 -18.17
C VAL A 214 -11.87 -2.89 -17.65
N LEU A 215 -11.24 -1.93 -18.33
CA LEU A 215 -9.99 -1.31 -17.84
C LEU A 215 -10.19 -0.64 -16.47
N GLU A 216 -11.34 -0.01 -16.26
CA GLU A 216 -11.71 0.56 -14.97
C GLU A 216 -11.80 -0.52 -13.87
N LEU A 217 -12.42 -1.68 -14.16
CA LEU A 217 -12.47 -2.83 -13.24
C LEU A 217 -11.07 -3.34 -12.90
N ILE A 218 -10.16 -3.38 -13.87
CA ILE A 218 -8.76 -3.76 -13.64
C ILE A 218 -8.07 -2.76 -12.71
N HIS A 219 -8.21 -1.45 -12.99
CA HIS A 219 -7.55 -0.41 -12.20
C HIS A 219 -8.07 -0.29 -10.77
N ARG A 220 -9.33 -0.67 -10.54
CA ARG A 220 -9.94 -0.74 -9.20
C ARG A 220 -9.71 -2.07 -8.49
N GLY A 221 -9.00 -3.02 -9.10
CA GLY A 221 -8.74 -4.31 -8.49
C GLY A 221 -9.94 -5.27 -8.44
N VAL A 222 -11.06 -4.94 -9.09
CA VAL A 222 -12.23 -5.83 -9.24
C VAL A 222 -11.88 -7.06 -10.09
N LEU A 223 -10.94 -6.91 -11.02
CA LEU A 223 -10.31 -8.03 -11.74
C LEU A 223 -8.87 -8.19 -11.24
N PRO A 224 -8.66 -8.69 -10.01
CA PRO A 224 -7.39 -8.59 -9.31
C PRO A 224 -6.29 -9.38 -9.99
N ARG A 225 -6.61 -10.38 -10.81
CA ARG A 225 -5.64 -11.25 -11.50
C ARG A 225 -5.28 -10.76 -12.91
N ALA A 226 -5.76 -9.60 -13.34
CA ALA A 226 -5.41 -9.06 -14.65
C ALA A 226 -3.94 -8.62 -14.71
N VAL A 227 -3.27 -8.98 -15.81
CA VAL A 227 -1.84 -8.76 -16.03
C VAL A 227 -1.62 -8.05 -17.38
N ARG A 228 -0.73 -7.05 -17.42
CA ARG A 228 -0.37 -6.37 -18.66
C ARG A 228 0.84 -7.04 -19.31
N THR A 229 0.63 -7.60 -20.50
CA THR A 229 1.66 -8.26 -21.31
C THR A 229 2.03 -7.40 -22.53
N ALA A 230 2.96 -7.88 -23.37
CA ALA A 230 3.25 -7.24 -24.66
C ALA A 230 2.03 -7.19 -25.60
N LYS A 231 1.08 -8.14 -25.45
CA LYS A 231 -0.17 -8.20 -26.23
C LYS A 231 -1.29 -7.34 -25.64
N GLY A 232 -1.01 -6.53 -24.62
CA GLY A 232 -2.01 -5.75 -23.88
C GLY A 232 -2.44 -6.42 -22.58
N TRP A 233 -3.61 -6.04 -22.06
CA TRP A 233 -4.15 -6.62 -20.84
C TRP A 233 -4.70 -8.02 -21.09
N GLN A 234 -4.27 -8.96 -20.26
CA GLN A 234 -4.71 -10.36 -20.24
C GLN A 234 -5.42 -10.60 -18.90
N ILE A 235 -6.65 -11.10 -18.98
CA ILE A 235 -7.52 -11.29 -17.83
C ILE A 235 -7.82 -12.78 -17.73
N PRO A 236 -7.33 -13.49 -16.70
CA PRO A 236 -7.62 -14.91 -16.53
C PRO A 236 -9.12 -15.18 -16.55
N ARG A 237 -9.56 -16.23 -17.26
CA ARG A 237 -10.99 -16.58 -17.34
C ARG A 237 -11.62 -16.82 -15.98
N GLY A 238 -10.89 -17.43 -15.05
CA GLY A 238 -11.35 -17.62 -13.67
C GLY A 238 -11.75 -16.31 -13.00
N SER A 239 -10.96 -15.24 -13.17
CA SER A 239 -11.27 -13.92 -12.58
C SER A 239 -12.52 -13.28 -13.19
N VAL A 240 -12.80 -13.52 -14.48
CA VAL A 240 -14.07 -13.08 -15.09
C VAL A 240 -15.22 -13.93 -14.57
N ALA A 241 -15.06 -15.25 -14.52
CA ALA A 241 -16.09 -16.18 -14.05
C ALA A 241 -16.46 -15.96 -12.57
N GLU A 242 -15.50 -15.64 -11.71
CA GLU A 242 -15.72 -15.25 -10.32
C GLU A 242 -16.65 -14.03 -10.25
N LEU A 243 -16.36 -12.98 -11.02
CA LEU A 243 -17.23 -11.80 -11.09
C LEU A 243 -18.62 -12.15 -11.64
N GLU A 244 -18.70 -13.04 -12.62
CA GLU A 244 -19.96 -13.57 -13.15
C GLU A 244 -20.78 -14.28 -12.08
N SER A 245 -20.16 -15.14 -11.28
CA SER A 245 -20.84 -15.86 -10.20
C SER A 245 -21.42 -14.91 -9.16
N VAL A 246 -20.72 -13.83 -8.83
CA VAL A 246 -21.19 -12.87 -7.83
C VAL A 246 -22.47 -12.19 -8.30
N TYR A 247 -22.51 -11.70 -9.54
CA TYR A 247 -23.74 -11.05 -9.99
C TYR A 247 -24.87 -12.02 -10.31
N GLN A 248 -24.58 -13.28 -10.65
CA GLN A 248 -25.60 -14.32 -10.84
C GLN A 248 -26.30 -14.70 -9.53
N GLN A 249 -25.62 -14.53 -8.39
CA GLN A 249 -26.19 -14.74 -7.06
C GLN A 249 -27.03 -13.55 -6.56
N LEU A 250 -27.06 -12.43 -7.30
CA LEU A 250 -27.90 -11.30 -6.91
C LEU A 250 -29.38 -11.68 -6.96
N PRO A 251 -30.20 -11.18 -6.02
CA PRO A 251 -31.61 -11.46 -5.99
C PRO A 251 -32.26 -11.03 -7.31
N SER A 252 -33.00 -11.95 -7.93
CA SER A 252 -33.79 -11.67 -9.12
C SER A 252 -35.11 -11.05 -8.71
N GLY A 253 -35.50 -9.95 -9.35
CA GLY A 253 -36.77 -9.32 -9.04
C GLY A 253 -37.12 -8.26 -10.08
N LYS A 254 -38.38 -8.26 -10.51
CA LYS A 254 -38.90 -7.14 -11.30
C LYS A 254 -38.70 -5.86 -10.49
N PRO A 255 -38.23 -4.76 -11.09
CA PRO A 255 -38.10 -3.49 -10.39
C PRO A 255 -39.50 -2.92 -10.13
N THR A 256 -40.18 -3.41 -9.09
CA THR A 256 -41.58 -3.09 -8.78
C THR A 256 -41.75 -1.72 -8.09
N ALA A 257 -40.74 -0.85 -8.12
CA ALA A 257 -40.83 0.47 -7.54
C ALA A 257 -39.85 1.45 -8.18
N SER A 258 -40.24 2.72 -8.19
CA SER A 258 -39.58 3.93 -8.74
C SER A 258 -38.19 4.27 -8.16
N ARG A 259 -37.46 3.31 -7.58
CA ARG A 259 -36.22 3.54 -6.81
C ARG A 259 -35.02 2.69 -7.23
N TRP A 260 -35.10 1.99 -8.36
CA TRP A 260 -34.01 1.17 -8.90
C TRP A 260 -33.47 1.76 -10.20
N LEU A 261 -32.14 1.90 -10.28
CA LEU A 261 -31.46 2.44 -11.46
C LEU A 261 -30.58 1.36 -12.08
N SER A 262 -30.61 1.20 -13.39
CA SER A 262 -29.59 0.40 -14.09
C SER A 262 -28.20 0.98 -13.85
N LEU A 263 -27.14 0.17 -13.91
CA LEU A 263 -25.76 0.66 -13.76
C LEU A 263 -25.43 1.80 -14.74
N ARG A 264 -25.97 1.76 -15.97
CA ARG A 264 -25.81 2.84 -16.96
C ARG A 264 -26.49 4.14 -16.52
N GLN A 265 -27.69 4.08 -15.97
CA GLN A 265 -28.38 5.26 -15.43
C GLN A 265 -27.66 5.80 -14.19
N ALA A 266 -27.26 4.91 -13.28
CA ALA A 266 -26.52 5.25 -12.07
C ALA A 266 -25.22 5.98 -12.40
N THR A 267 -24.39 5.44 -13.31
CA THR A 267 -23.15 6.08 -13.76
C THR A 267 -23.40 7.42 -14.47
N ARG A 268 -24.47 7.54 -15.27
CA ARG A 268 -24.83 8.82 -15.91
C ARG A 268 -25.23 9.88 -14.89
N GLN A 269 -26.04 9.52 -13.90
CA GLN A 269 -26.57 10.44 -12.89
C GLN A 269 -25.55 10.80 -11.81
N PHE A 270 -24.76 9.83 -11.36
CA PHE A 270 -23.85 9.96 -10.23
C PHE A 270 -22.37 9.97 -10.61
N GLY A 271 -22.02 9.75 -11.87
CA GLY A 271 -20.65 9.84 -12.39
C GLY A 271 -19.92 11.15 -12.03
N PRO A 272 -20.56 12.33 -12.10
CA PRO A 272 -19.93 13.58 -11.64
C PRO A 272 -19.53 13.60 -10.16
N SER A 273 -20.14 12.74 -9.33
CA SER A 273 -19.76 12.56 -7.92
C SER A 273 -18.62 11.57 -7.72
N GLY A 274 -18.10 10.96 -8.80
CA GLY A 274 -17.02 9.96 -8.77
C GLY A 274 -17.51 8.51 -8.74
N LEU A 275 -18.82 8.27 -8.83
CA LEU A 275 -19.41 6.93 -8.92
C LEU A 275 -19.32 6.42 -10.36
N THR A 276 -18.15 5.87 -10.69
CA THR A 276 -17.85 5.21 -11.96
C THR A 276 -18.32 3.75 -11.93
N LEU A 277 -18.38 3.07 -13.08
CA LEU A 277 -18.95 1.72 -13.15
C LEU A 277 -18.20 0.75 -12.23
N GLY A 278 -16.86 0.77 -12.30
CA GLY A 278 -16.06 -0.11 -11.47
C GLY A 278 -16.18 0.21 -9.98
N GLY A 279 -16.41 1.48 -9.63
CA GLY A 279 -16.70 1.86 -8.24
C GLY A 279 -18.05 1.30 -7.79
N LEU A 280 -19.08 1.32 -8.64
CA LEU A 280 -20.36 0.69 -8.32
C LEU A 280 -20.22 -0.81 -8.12
N ILE A 281 -19.48 -1.51 -8.98
CA ILE A 281 -19.23 -2.95 -8.82
C ILE A 281 -18.47 -3.23 -7.53
N GLU A 282 -17.43 -2.46 -7.22
CA GLU A 282 -16.68 -2.54 -5.95
C GLU A 282 -17.60 -2.39 -4.72
N PHE A 283 -18.53 -1.42 -4.72
CA PHE A 283 -19.51 -1.27 -3.64
C PHE A 283 -20.53 -2.41 -3.55
N ILE A 284 -20.85 -3.05 -4.68
CA ILE A 284 -21.71 -4.24 -4.68
C ILE A 284 -20.97 -5.44 -4.07
N LEU A 285 -19.71 -5.65 -4.46
CA LEU A 285 -18.89 -6.75 -3.94
C LEU A 285 -18.62 -6.64 -2.44
N THR A 286 -18.53 -5.42 -1.91
CA THR A 286 -18.34 -5.14 -0.47
C THR A 286 -19.66 -5.10 0.32
N GLY A 287 -20.82 -5.19 -0.35
CA GLY A 287 -22.13 -5.12 0.28
C GLY A 287 -22.58 -3.72 0.70
N GLU A 288 -21.85 -2.66 0.33
CA GLU A 288 -22.23 -1.27 0.62
C GLU A 288 -23.33 -0.74 -0.30
N LEU A 289 -23.54 -1.37 -1.46
CA LEU A 289 -24.56 -0.99 -2.44
C LEU A 289 -25.50 -2.17 -2.72
N THR A 290 -26.77 -2.01 -2.36
CA THR A 290 -27.78 -3.02 -2.67
C THR A 290 -28.00 -3.11 -4.18
N ALA A 291 -27.82 -4.32 -4.72
CA ALA A 291 -28.02 -4.64 -6.11
C ALA A 291 -28.98 -5.81 -6.30
N ARG A 292 -29.61 -5.86 -7.47
CA ARG A 292 -30.48 -6.93 -7.92
C ARG A 292 -30.27 -7.21 -9.40
N MET A 293 -30.59 -8.42 -9.84
CA MET A 293 -30.59 -8.76 -11.26
C MET A 293 -31.95 -8.40 -11.87
N ALA A 294 -31.97 -7.41 -12.77
CA ALA A 294 -33.17 -6.97 -13.48
C ALA A 294 -33.33 -7.66 -14.86
N ASP A 295 -32.20 -7.93 -15.54
CA ASP A 295 -32.19 -8.63 -16.84
C ASP A 295 -30.94 -9.53 -16.95
N PRO A 296 -31.05 -10.84 -16.66
CA PRO A 296 -29.93 -11.77 -16.73
C PRO A 296 -29.25 -11.84 -18.11
N GLN A 297 -29.98 -11.57 -19.20
CA GLN A 297 -29.43 -11.65 -20.56
C GLN A 297 -28.44 -10.52 -20.84
N ARG A 298 -28.57 -9.40 -20.14
CA ARG A 298 -27.68 -8.22 -20.26
C ARG A 298 -26.47 -8.27 -19.34
N ARG A 299 -26.28 -9.35 -18.56
CA ARG A 299 -25.10 -9.58 -17.70
C ARG A 299 -24.89 -8.41 -16.73
N LEU A 300 -23.69 -7.81 -16.64
CA LEU A 300 -23.48 -6.66 -15.75
C LEU A 300 -24.41 -5.48 -16.07
N ASN A 301 -24.75 -5.24 -17.34
CA ASN A 301 -25.71 -4.18 -17.71
C ASN A 301 -27.15 -4.50 -17.29
N GLY A 302 -27.43 -5.75 -16.92
CA GLY A 302 -28.70 -6.21 -16.36
C GLY A 302 -28.86 -5.93 -14.87
N ILE A 303 -27.81 -5.46 -14.20
CA ILE A 303 -27.85 -5.15 -12.76
C ILE A 303 -28.53 -3.80 -12.53
N ALA A 304 -29.43 -3.77 -11.56
CA ALA A 304 -30.03 -2.55 -11.03
C ALA A 304 -29.62 -2.34 -9.57
N VAL A 305 -29.44 -1.08 -9.19
CA VAL A 305 -28.95 -0.65 -7.86
C VAL A 305 -29.93 0.32 -7.20
N SER A 306 -29.94 0.35 -5.87
CA SER A 306 -30.79 1.22 -5.05
C SER A 306 -30.41 2.69 -5.21
N GLN A 307 -31.37 3.55 -5.56
CA GLN A 307 -31.14 5.00 -5.67
C GLN A 307 -30.86 5.66 -4.31
N ALA A 308 -31.43 5.14 -3.23
CA ALA A 308 -31.21 5.65 -1.88
C ALA A 308 -29.74 5.44 -1.46
N ASP A 309 -29.22 4.24 -1.68
CA ASP A 309 -27.84 3.86 -1.40
C ASP A 309 -26.88 4.69 -2.23
N LEU A 310 -27.16 4.87 -3.53
CA LEU A 310 -26.36 5.73 -4.42
C LEU A 310 -26.30 7.17 -3.92
N THR A 311 -27.42 7.72 -3.43
CA THR A 311 -27.46 9.09 -2.91
C THR A 311 -26.62 9.21 -1.63
N SER A 312 -26.71 8.22 -0.75
CA SER A 312 -25.89 8.12 0.46
C SER A 312 -24.41 8.01 0.11
N LEU A 313 -24.01 7.07 -0.75
CA LEU A 313 -22.62 6.88 -1.20
C LEU A 313 -22.07 8.11 -1.93
N ALA A 314 -22.85 8.74 -2.80
CA ALA A 314 -22.44 9.96 -3.49
C ALA A 314 -22.11 11.09 -2.51
N SER A 315 -22.89 11.22 -1.44
CA SER A 315 -22.62 12.20 -0.38
C SER A 315 -21.34 11.84 0.40
N LYS A 316 -21.15 10.57 0.77
CA LYS A 316 -19.94 10.08 1.44
C LYS A 316 -18.68 10.33 0.61
N ILE A 317 -18.67 9.94 -0.67
CA ILE A 317 -17.53 10.12 -1.59
C ILE A 317 -17.23 11.60 -1.78
N ARG A 318 -18.25 12.44 -1.96
CA ARG A 318 -18.07 13.88 -2.09
C ARG A 318 -17.44 14.48 -0.84
N ASN A 319 -17.90 14.07 0.34
CA ASN A 319 -17.36 14.53 1.62
C ASN A 319 -15.90 14.09 1.79
N ALA A 320 -15.58 12.81 1.54
CA ALA A 320 -14.21 12.30 1.61
C ALA A 320 -13.27 13.02 0.62
N ARG A 321 -13.73 13.25 -0.61
CA ARG A 321 -12.96 14.01 -1.61
C ARG A 321 -12.73 15.44 -1.18
N ASN A 322 -13.72 16.09 -0.58
CA ASN A 322 -13.60 17.46 -0.11
C ASN A 322 -12.72 17.57 1.14
N GLN A 323 -12.63 16.53 1.98
CA GLN A 323 -11.66 16.48 3.06
C GLN A 323 -10.23 16.40 2.50
N VAL A 324 -9.96 15.50 1.56
CA VAL A 324 -8.61 15.32 1.01
C VAL A 324 -8.19 16.48 0.10
N ARG A 325 -9.08 16.94 -0.76
CA ARG A 325 -8.76 17.94 -1.79
C ARG A 325 -9.16 19.35 -1.40
N GLY A 326 -9.99 19.55 -0.37
CA GLY A 326 -10.62 20.83 -0.07
C GLY A 326 -11.88 21.09 -0.91
N TYR A 327 -12.53 22.22 -0.62
CA TYR A 327 -13.79 22.67 -1.20
C TYR A 327 -13.54 23.68 -2.33
N PRO A 328 -14.02 23.41 -3.56
CA PRO A 328 -14.13 24.44 -4.58
C PRO A 328 -15.05 25.58 -4.12
N ILE A 329 -14.75 26.83 -4.49
CA ILE A 329 -15.52 28.01 -4.02
C ILE A 329 -17.03 27.89 -4.22
N HIS A 330 -17.49 27.36 -5.36
CA HIS A 330 -18.92 27.21 -5.65
C HIS A 330 -19.61 26.19 -4.74
N GLN A 331 -18.88 25.18 -4.25
CA GLN A 331 -19.40 24.23 -3.27
C GLN A 331 -19.32 24.83 -1.87
N LEU A 332 -18.19 25.46 -1.54
CA LEU A 332 -17.98 26.13 -0.27
C LEU A 332 -19.09 27.14 0.02
N ALA A 333 -19.50 27.90 -1.00
CA ALA A 333 -20.63 28.82 -0.97
C ALA A 333 -21.91 28.21 -0.38
N LYS A 334 -22.15 26.91 -0.62
CA LYS A 334 -23.36 26.21 -0.17
C LYS A 334 -23.20 25.59 1.22
N VAL A 335 -21.97 25.24 1.61
CA VAL A 335 -21.72 24.46 2.83
C VAL A 335 -21.12 25.28 3.96
N LEU A 336 -20.43 26.39 3.69
CA LEU A 336 -19.68 27.14 4.71
C LEU A 336 -20.54 27.55 5.90
N PHE A 337 -21.77 28.02 5.66
CA PHE A 337 -22.77 28.30 6.69
C PHE A 337 -24.04 27.49 6.41
N THR A 338 -24.39 26.59 7.32
CA THR A 338 -25.57 25.72 7.20
C THR A 338 -26.84 26.57 7.17
N GLY A 339 -27.71 26.31 6.18
CA GLY A 339 -28.98 27.03 6.01
C GLY A 339 -28.88 28.42 5.36
N ARG A 340 -27.69 28.96 5.10
CA ARG A 340 -27.54 30.26 4.45
C ARG A 340 -26.43 30.26 3.39
N PRO A 341 -26.74 29.92 2.13
CA PRO A 341 -25.74 29.90 1.07
C PRO A 341 -25.18 31.30 0.83
N VAL A 342 -23.85 31.39 0.75
CA VAL A 342 -23.10 32.62 0.47
C VAL A 342 -22.81 32.69 -1.02
N LYS A 343 -22.92 33.88 -1.63
CA LYS A 343 -22.56 34.05 -3.04
C LYS A 343 -21.05 33.79 -3.26
N PRO A 344 -20.62 33.06 -4.30
CA PRO A 344 -19.20 32.83 -4.60
C PRO A 344 -18.37 34.11 -4.69
N THR A 345 -18.97 35.21 -5.15
CA THR A 345 -18.31 36.53 -5.22
C THR A 345 -17.93 37.08 -3.84
N ALA A 346 -18.74 36.82 -2.80
CA ALA A 346 -18.39 37.22 -1.43
C ALA A 346 -17.22 36.39 -0.90
N LEU A 347 -17.19 35.08 -1.17
CA LEU A 347 -16.05 34.22 -0.80
C LEU A 347 -14.75 34.68 -1.46
N ASN A 348 -14.80 35.02 -2.75
CA ASN A 348 -13.63 35.54 -3.45
C ASN A 348 -13.12 36.86 -2.84
N LYS A 349 -14.03 37.74 -2.39
CA LYS A 349 -13.65 38.96 -1.67
C LYS A 349 -13.01 38.67 -0.31
N TRP A 350 -13.51 37.67 0.43
CA TRP A 350 -12.90 37.25 1.69
C TRP A 350 -11.51 36.62 1.50
N ILE A 351 -11.32 35.89 0.40
CA ILE A 351 -10.00 35.37 0.00
C ILE A 351 -9.06 36.52 -0.34
N ALA A 352 -9.51 37.49 -1.14
CA ALA A 352 -8.72 38.67 -1.50
C ALA A 352 -8.36 39.53 -0.27
N ALA A 353 -9.24 39.60 0.72
CA ALA A 353 -9.00 40.29 1.99
C ALA A 353 -8.14 39.50 2.99
N GLY A 354 -7.67 38.30 2.63
CA GLY A 354 -6.83 37.46 3.49
C GLY A 354 -7.57 36.79 4.66
N LEU A 355 -8.91 36.83 4.68
CA LEU A 355 -9.71 36.24 5.75
C LEU A 355 -9.87 34.73 5.59
N LEU A 356 -9.93 34.27 4.34
CA LEU A 356 -10.09 32.86 3.97
C LEU A 356 -8.93 32.44 3.07
N LYS A 357 -8.17 31.43 3.46
CA LYS A 357 -7.04 30.92 2.67
C LYS A 357 -7.54 29.97 1.58
N ALA A 358 -7.05 30.15 0.36
CA ALA A 358 -7.36 29.26 -0.76
C ALA A 358 -6.08 28.95 -1.54
N ARG A 359 -5.98 27.72 -2.03
CA ARG A 359 -4.96 27.30 -3.01
C ARG A 359 -5.54 27.31 -4.42
N GLU A 360 -4.76 27.72 -5.40
CA GLU A 360 -5.13 27.60 -6.81
C GLU A 360 -4.66 26.24 -7.33
N ILE A 361 -5.60 25.44 -7.87
CA ILE A 361 -5.33 24.17 -8.54
C ILE A 361 -5.92 24.28 -9.95
N GLY A 362 -5.04 24.53 -10.93
CA GLY A 362 -5.45 24.88 -12.28
C GLY A 362 -6.23 26.20 -12.29
N ARG A 363 -7.44 26.19 -12.86
CA ARG A 363 -8.34 27.37 -12.89
C ARG A 363 -9.26 27.48 -11.68
N ALA A 364 -9.20 26.53 -10.74
CA ALA A 364 -10.11 26.48 -9.60
C ALA A 364 -9.40 26.90 -8.30
N ARG A 365 -10.06 27.75 -7.52
CA ARG A 365 -9.68 28.04 -6.13
C ARG A 365 -10.31 27.00 -5.20
N ILE A 366 -9.48 26.42 -4.34
CA ILE A 366 -9.86 25.35 -3.44
C ILE A 366 -9.44 25.72 -2.01
N VAL A 367 -10.36 25.60 -1.07
CA VAL A 367 -10.16 25.89 0.36
C VAL A 367 -10.05 24.58 1.11
N SER A 368 -8.99 24.34 1.89
CA SER A 368 -8.84 23.06 2.59
C SER A 368 -9.90 22.89 3.69
N SER A 369 -10.17 21.65 4.11
CA SER A 369 -11.11 21.37 5.20
C SER A 369 -10.72 22.06 6.50
N GLU A 370 -9.43 22.05 6.83
CA GLU A 370 -8.88 22.64 8.05
C GLU A 370 -9.11 24.15 8.06
N GLU A 371 -8.95 24.78 6.91
CA GLU A 371 -9.19 26.21 6.73
C GLU A 371 -10.68 26.57 6.84
N VAL A 372 -11.58 25.71 6.34
CA VAL A 372 -13.03 25.89 6.53
C VAL A 372 -13.40 25.84 8.01
N GLU A 373 -12.87 24.88 8.75
CA GLU A 373 -13.14 24.75 10.19
C GLU A 373 -12.53 25.90 10.99
N ARG A 374 -11.28 26.29 10.68
CA ARG A 374 -10.67 27.51 11.23
C ARG A 374 -11.59 28.71 11.01
N PHE A 375 -12.02 28.93 9.78
CA PHE A 375 -12.86 30.08 9.42
C PHE A 375 -14.19 30.09 10.17
N ARG A 376 -14.85 28.94 10.33
CA ARG A 376 -16.10 28.81 11.10
C ARG A 376 -15.91 29.06 12.60
N SER A 377 -14.77 28.64 13.14
CA SER A 377 -14.42 28.85 14.55
C SER A 377 -14.08 30.30 14.86
N GLU A 378 -13.51 31.02 13.90
CA GLU A 378 -13.05 32.40 14.09
C GLU A 378 -14.13 33.42 13.73
N TYR A 379 -14.92 33.14 12.70
CA TYR A 379 -15.89 34.08 12.13
C TYR A 379 -17.32 33.55 12.16
N CYS A 380 -18.28 34.46 12.27
CA CYS A 380 -19.69 34.16 12.10
C CYS A 380 -20.41 35.23 11.26
N LEU A 381 -21.54 34.84 10.69
CA LEU A 381 -22.42 35.77 10.00
C LEU A 381 -23.25 36.58 11.00
N ALA A 382 -23.81 37.65 10.46
CA ALA A 382 -24.63 38.62 11.13
C ALA A 382 -25.84 38.06 11.92
N ASP A 383 -26.53 37.04 11.40
CA ASP A 383 -27.66 36.41 12.09
C ASP A 383 -27.18 35.57 13.29
N GLU A 384 -26.04 34.91 13.14
CA GLU A 384 -25.43 34.15 14.23
C GLU A 384 -24.88 35.08 15.32
N ALA A 385 -24.31 36.23 14.93
CA ALA A 385 -23.92 37.27 15.87
C ALA A 385 -25.12 37.79 16.68
N CYS A 386 -26.28 38.02 16.05
CA CYS A 386 -27.52 38.38 16.75
C CYS A 386 -27.92 37.30 17.77
N ARG A 387 -27.85 36.02 17.41
CA ARG A 387 -28.17 34.90 18.31
C ARG A 387 -27.21 34.83 19.50
N LEU A 388 -25.90 34.94 19.25
CA LEU A 388 -24.87 34.89 20.30
C LEU A 388 -24.96 36.05 21.30
N LEU A 389 -25.43 37.21 20.86
CA LEU A 389 -25.58 38.41 21.70
C LEU A 389 -26.99 38.58 22.27
N GLU A 390 -27.95 37.73 21.88
CA GLU A 390 -29.37 37.89 22.19
C GLU A 390 -29.88 39.30 21.91
N ILE A 391 -29.68 39.76 20.67
CA ILE A 391 -30.15 41.07 20.19
C ILE A 391 -30.83 40.95 18.84
N SER A 392 -31.68 41.91 18.52
CA SER A 392 -32.27 42.05 17.20
C SER A 392 -31.24 42.54 16.17
N ARG A 393 -31.58 42.34 14.88
CA ARG A 393 -30.78 42.83 13.75
C ARG A 393 -30.64 44.36 13.74
N SER A 394 -31.70 45.08 14.13
CA SER A 394 -31.69 46.55 14.21
C SER A 394 -30.75 47.05 15.30
N THR A 395 -30.73 46.39 16.47
CA THR A 395 -29.79 46.68 17.55
C THR A 395 -28.35 46.41 17.13
N LEU A 396 -28.08 45.28 16.47
CA LEU A 396 -26.73 44.99 15.95
C LEU A 396 -26.28 46.06 14.94
N SER A 397 -27.15 46.48 14.03
CA SER A 397 -26.83 47.55 13.07
C SER A 397 -26.58 48.91 13.75
N ARG A 398 -27.34 49.24 14.79
CA ARG A 398 -27.10 50.46 15.59
C ARG A 398 -25.75 50.39 16.32
N TRP A 399 -25.41 49.25 16.91
CA TRP A 399 -24.11 49.04 17.55
C TRP A 399 -22.94 49.16 16.58
N GLU A 400 -23.12 48.80 15.31
CA GLU A 400 -22.12 49.06 14.27
C GLU A 400 -21.94 50.54 13.96
N VAL A 401 -23.04 51.32 13.93
CA VAL A 401 -22.99 52.79 13.72
C VAL A 401 -22.27 53.47 14.88
N GLU A 402 -22.62 53.08 16.10
CA GLU A 402 -22.05 53.63 17.33
C GLU A 402 -20.61 53.15 17.59
N GLY A 403 -20.06 52.25 16.76
CA GLY A 403 -18.71 51.71 16.92
C GLY A 403 -18.54 50.76 18.10
N ARG A 404 -19.64 50.31 18.74
CA ARG A 404 -19.60 49.33 19.85
C ARG A 404 -19.14 47.95 19.38
N ILE A 405 -19.43 47.63 18.13
CA ILE A 405 -18.98 46.42 17.46
C ILE A 405 -18.51 46.77 16.06
N ARG A 406 -17.37 46.23 15.65
CA ARG A 406 -16.83 46.43 14.31
C ARG A 406 -16.80 45.09 13.57
N PRO A 407 -17.52 44.92 12.45
CA PRO A 407 -17.35 43.73 11.63
C PRO A 407 -15.93 43.71 11.07
N VAL A 408 -15.30 42.53 11.01
CA VAL A 408 -13.97 42.37 10.39
C VAL A 408 -14.06 42.59 8.88
N TYR A 409 -15.21 42.23 8.31
CA TYR A 409 -15.54 42.50 6.91
C TYR A 409 -17.00 42.89 6.83
N GLY A 410 -17.35 44.03 6.25
CA GLY A 410 -18.74 44.48 6.18
C GLY A 410 -18.86 45.80 5.44
N LYS A 411 -20.08 46.21 5.07
CA LYS A 411 -20.30 47.37 4.18
C LYS A 411 -19.66 48.67 4.67
N ARG A 412 -19.56 48.84 6.00
CA ARG A 412 -18.94 50.00 6.65
C ARG A 412 -17.42 49.99 6.64
N VAL A 413 -16.80 48.82 6.53
CA VAL A 413 -15.34 48.64 6.53
C VAL A 413 -14.81 48.50 5.11
N THR A 414 -15.55 47.78 4.27
CA THR A 414 -15.20 47.53 2.88
C THR A 414 -16.41 47.85 2.01
N PRO A 415 -16.35 48.97 1.25
CA PRO A 415 -17.39 49.28 0.27
C PRO A 415 -17.62 48.07 -0.63
N SER A 416 -18.88 47.73 -0.91
CA SER A 416 -19.29 46.54 -1.68
C SER A 416 -19.19 45.17 -0.98
N ALA A 417 -18.98 45.12 0.34
CA ALA A 417 -19.15 43.88 1.09
C ALA A 417 -20.60 43.38 1.00
N GLY A 418 -20.80 42.14 0.52
CA GLY A 418 -22.13 41.53 0.41
C GLY A 418 -22.70 41.10 1.76
N PHE A 419 -21.83 40.61 2.65
CA PHE A 419 -22.17 40.10 3.98
C PHE A 419 -21.23 40.71 5.02
N SER A 420 -21.74 40.91 6.24
CA SER A 420 -20.92 41.26 7.40
C SER A 420 -20.42 40.01 8.11
N LEU A 421 -19.11 39.90 8.29
CA LEU A 421 -18.41 38.91 9.11
C LEU A 421 -17.95 39.56 10.41
N TYR A 422 -18.17 38.86 11.51
CA TYR A 422 -17.75 39.26 12.84
C TYR A 422 -16.82 38.19 13.39
N ARG A 423 -15.81 38.60 14.17
CA ARG A 423 -15.00 37.67 14.95
C ARG A 423 -15.80 37.20 16.14
N ARG A 424 -15.86 35.89 16.35
CA ARG A 424 -16.57 35.30 17.49
C ARG A 424 -16.00 35.77 18.82
N GLU A 425 -14.67 35.91 18.90
CA GLU A 425 -13.98 36.38 20.10
C GLU A 425 -14.48 37.75 20.57
N ASP A 426 -14.70 38.69 19.63
CA ASP A 426 -15.20 40.03 19.94
C ASP A 426 -16.64 39.98 20.47
N LEU A 427 -17.48 39.10 19.90
CA LEU A 427 -18.84 38.88 20.38
C LEU A 427 -18.85 38.32 21.82
N THR A 428 -17.97 37.36 22.11
CA THR A 428 -17.84 36.78 23.46
C THR A 428 -17.42 37.83 24.49
N LYS A 429 -16.47 38.72 24.13
CA LYS A 429 -16.05 39.84 25.00
C LYS A 429 -17.22 40.79 25.30
N ILE A 430 -18.02 41.14 24.29
CA ILE A 430 -19.19 42.00 24.46
C ILE A 430 -20.26 41.32 25.33
N SER A 431 -20.54 40.04 25.08
CA SER A 431 -21.51 39.26 25.86
C SER A 431 -21.13 39.21 27.34
N ARG A 432 -19.85 38.92 27.66
CA ARG A 432 -19.34 38.92 29.05
C ARG A 432 -19.52 40.27 29.73
N ARG A 433 -19.17 41.37 29.07
CA ARG A 433 -19.36 42.74 29.61
C ARG A 433 -20.83 43.08 29.86
N ARG A 434 -21.74 42.53 29.06
CA ARG A 434 -23.19 42.75 29.23
C ARG A 434 -23.71 41.98 30.43
N ASN A 435 -23.26 40.75 30.62
CA ASN A 435 -23.68 39.92 31.75
C ASN A 435 -23.15 40.48 33.07
N SER A 436 -21.89 40.94 33.12
CA SER A 436 -21.36 41.60 34.33
C SER A 436 -22.12 42.87 34.73
N ARG A 437 -22.70 43.59 33.76
CA ARG A 437 -23.54 44.78 34.01
C ARG A 437 -24.99 44.49 34.37
N ARG A 438 -25.45 43.24 34.19
CA ARG A 438 -26.79 42.81 34.60
C ARG A 438 -26.80 42.18 35.99
N SER A 439 -25.64 41.71 36.45
CA SER A 439 -25.47 41.11 37.78
C SER A 439 -25.13 42.12 38.88
N ASN A 440 -24.71 43.33 38.49
CA ASN A 440 -24.63 44.51 39.35
C ASN A 440 -25.88 45.36 39.11
#